data_AF-A0A933RFE1-F1
#
_entry.id   AF-A0A933RFE1-F1
#
_cell.length_a   1.000
_cell.length_b   1.000
_cell.length_c   1.000
_cell.angle_alpha   90.00
_cell.angle_beta   90.00
_cell.angle_gamma   90.00
#
_symmetry.space_group_name_H-M   'P 1'
#
loop_
_entity.id
_entity.type
_entity.pdbx_description
1 polymer ?
#
loop_
_entity_poly.entity_id
_entity_poly.type
_entity_poly.pdbx_seq_one_letter_code
_entity_poly.pdbx_strand_id
1 'polypeptide(L)'
;MAEDRHDTSPVEHEIARRVETPHPVGRLSESSLQRERSIESYLRSGVMPRYMERLRDIHRQTEQHKRDLAWERDALRAEHPGDPEGFARAWRARVQRWSFAETNELIRTHNEWYPVERQLPMDPRTRDYVLVAGRSYRREELTPEWALRLFPA
;
A
#
# COMPACT_ATOMS: atom_id res chain seq x y z
N MET A 1 14.77 -33.01 -0.76
CA MET A 1 14.57 -32.06 0.35
C MET A 1 14.49 -30.69 -0.30
N ALA A 2 13.29 -30.17 -0.48
CA ALA A 2 13.02 -28.99 -1.30
C ALA A 2 13.38 -27.72 -0.54
N GLU A 3 14.12 -26.84 -1.20
CA GLU A 3 14.54 -25.52 -0.73
C GLU A 3 13.32 -24.61 -0.53
N ASP A 4 13.16 -24.08 0.68
CA ASP A 4 12.14 -23.10 1.02
C ASP A 4 12.61 -21.72 0.52
N ARG A 5 12.26 -21.40 -0.72
CA ARG A 5 12.49 -20.08 -1.32
C ARG A 5 11.44 -19.12 -0.74
N HIS A 6 11.79 -18.49 0.38
CA HIS A 6 11.06 -17.33 0.88
C HIS A 6 11.09 -16.22 -0.17
N ASP A 7 9.97 -16.04 -0.86
CA ASP A 7 9.72 -14.92 -1.77
C ASP A 7 9.56 -13.65 -0.92
N THR A 8 10.68 -12.98 -0.64
CA THR A 8 10.71 -11.72 0.12
C THR A 8 9.86 -10.68 -0.59
N SER A 9 8.95 -10.04 0.15
CA SER A 9 8.05 -9.03 -0.41
C SER A 9 8.86 -7.88 -1.03
N PRO A 10 8.41 -7.24 -2.12
CA PRO A 10 9.08 -6.08 -2.71
C PRO A 10 9.37 -4.95 -1.70
N VAL A 11 8.55 -4.86 -0.64
CA VAL A 11 8.73 -3.93 0.49
C VAL A 11 9.92 -4.34 1.38
N GLU A 12 10.10 -5.63 1.63
CA GLU A 12 11.24 -6.16 2.39
C GLU A 12 12.54 -6.01 1.59
N HIS A 13 12.49 -6.20 0.27
CA HIS A 13 13.62 -5.89 -0.62
C HIS A 13 13.98 -4.40 -0.63
N GLU A 14 13.00 -3.49 -0.65
CA GLU A 14 13.26 -2.04 -0.59
C GLU A 14 13.81 -1.59 0.77
N ILE A 15 13.40 -2.26 1.86
CA ILE A 15 13.94 -2.02 3.20
C ILE A 15 15.37 -2.56 3.32
N ALA A 16 15.63 -3.79 2.83
CA ALA A 16 16.97 -4.39 2.82
C ALA A 16 17.95 -3.60 1.94
N ARG A 17 17.51 -3.12 0.76
CA ARG A 17 18.35 -2.30 -0.15
C ARG A 17 18.76 -0.95 0.47
N ARG A 18 17.94 -0.39 1.36
CA ARG A 18 18.28 0.81 2.14
C ARG A 18 19.29 0.55 3.26
N VAL A 19 19.40 -0.69 3.73
CA VAL A 19 20.40 -1.09 4.72
C VAL A 19 21.79 -1.28 4.06
N GLU A 20 21.85 -1.67 2.79
CA GLU A 20 23.11 -2.03 2.11
C GLU A 20 23.80 -0.91 1.32
N THR A 21 23.25 0.31 1.28
CA THR A 21 23.92 1.42 0.56
C THR A 21 24.68 2.31 1.55
N PRO A 22 26.03 2.23 1.66
CA PRO A 22 26.79 3.18 2.46
C PRO A 22 26.81 4.51 1.71
N HIS A 23 25.92 5.43 2.06
CA HIS A 23 26.07 6.84 1.70
C HIS A 23 26.99 7.56 2.71
N PRO A 24 27.85 8.47 2.24
CA PRO A 24 28.85 9.12 3.08
C PRO A 24 28.15 10.04 4.08
N VAL A 25 28.30 9.68 5.36
CA VAL A 25 28.20 10.49 6.60
C VAL A 25 27.65 11.92 6.45
N GLY A 26 26.32 12.02 6.46
CA GLY A 26 25.61 13.09 7.18
C GLY A 26 25.07 12.51 8.48
N ARG A 27 25.29 13.18 9.62
CA ARG A 27 24.77 12.76 10.92
C ARG A 27 23.26 12.51 10.80
N LEU A 28 22.81 11.26 10.94
CA LEU A 28 21.39 10.94 10.93
C LEU A 28 20.70 11.84 11.95
N SER A 29 19.62 12.52 11.54
CA SER A 29 18.86 13.33 12.48
C SER A 29 18.35 12.45 13.61
N GLU A 30 18.24 13.00 14.83
CA GLU A 30 17.81 12.24 16.01
C GLU A 30 16.48 11.49 15.77
N SER A 31 15.59 12.06 14.97
CA SER A 31 14.32 11.45 14.56
C SER A 31 14.49 10.18 13.71
N SER A 32 15.51 10.13 12.85
CA SER A 32 15.80 8.96 12.02
C SER A 32 16.42 7.84 12.86
N LEU A 33 17.30 8.21 13.80
CA LEU A 33 17.89 7.28 14.76
C LEU A 33 16.85 6.65 15.69
N GLN A 34 15.84 7.41 16.15
CA GLN A 34 14.74 6.87 16.95
C GLN A 34 13.87 5.88 16.16
N ARG A 35 13.66 6.14 14.85
CA ARG A 35 12.89 5.25 13.97
C ARG A 35 13.58 3.90 13.75
N GLU A 36 14.89 3.91 13.50
CA GLU A 36 15.68 2.68 13.32
C GLU A 36 15.67 1.83 14.59
N ARG A 37 15.90 2.43 15.76
CA ARG A 37 15.83 1.74 17.06
C ARG A 37 14.44 1.12 17.33
N SER A 38 13.38 1.78 16.89
CA SER A 38 12.02 1.27 17.05
C SER A 38 11.78 0.02 16.18
N ILE A 39 12.23 0.04 14.92
CA ILE A 39 12.13 -1.11 14.00
C ILE A 39 12.93 -2.30 14.55
N GLU A 40 14.15 -2.06 15.01
CA GLU A 40 15.01 -3.08 15.62
C GLU A 40 14.36 -3.69 16.87
N SER A 41 13.71 -2.85 17.70
CA SER A 41 12.96 -3.31 18.87
C SER A 41 11.78 -4.21 18.50
N TYR A 42 11.05 -3.91 17.42
CA TYR A 42 9.94 -4.75 16.97
C TYR A 42 10.43 -6.11 16.47
N LEU A 43 11.49 -6.13 15.66
CA LEU A 43 12.12 -7.37 15.18
C LEU A 43 12.61 -8.24 16.35
N ARG A 44 13.12 -7.62 17.42
CA ARG A 44 13.59 -8.34 18.63
C ARG A 44 12.45 -8.84 19.51
N SER A 45 11.33 -8.12 19.57
CA SER A 45 10.17 -8.45 20.44
C SER A 45 9.18 -9.43 19.81
N GLY A 46 9.23 -9.64 18.50
CA GLY A 46 8.29 -10.53 17.77
C GLY A 46 6.87 -9.97 17.62
N VAL A 47 6.55 -8.81 18.22
CA VAL A 47 5.25 -8.15 18.10
C VAL A 47 5.37 -6.99 17.13
N MET A 48 4.61 -7.09 16.04
CA MET A 48 4.58 -6.07 15.00
C MET A 48 3.65 -4.91 15.38
N PRO A 49 4.00 -3.66 15.05
CA PRO A 49 3.11 -2.52 15.24
C PRO A 49 1.81 -2.63 14.43
N ARG A 50 0.71 -2.14 15.00
CA ARG A 50 -0.61 -2.08 14.36
C ARG A 50 -0.59 -1.37 13.00
N TYR A 51 0.14 -0.26 12.82
CA TYR A 51 0.26 0.36 11.50
C TYR A 51 0.97 -0.52 10.48
N MET A 52 1.94 -1.34 10.89
CA MET A 52 2.66 -2.23 9.98
C MET A 52 1.76 -3.38 9.54
N GLU A 53 0.95 -3.91 10.45
CA GLU A 53 -0.10 -4.89 10.13
C GLU A 53 -1.09 -4.33 9.10
N ARG A 54 -1.64 -3.15 9.38
CA ARG A 54 -2.56 -2.49 8.46
C ARG A 54 -1.93 -2.20 7.10
N LEU A 55 -0.67 -1.79 7.06
CA LEU A 55 0.04 -1.61 5.78
C LEU A 55 0.16 -2.93 5.00
N ARG A 56 0.45 -4.05 5.68
CA ARG A 56 0.47 -5.36 5.04
C ARG A 56 -0.92 -5.75 4.52
N ASP A 57 -1.96 -5.55 5.31
CA ASP A 57 -3.33 -5.89 4.92
C ASP A 57 -3.82 -5.05 3.74
N ILE A 58 -3.58 -3.73 3.76
CA ILE A 58 -3.88 -2.84 2.63
C ILE A 58 -3.16 -3.34 1.38
N HIS A 59 -1.87 -3.67 1.47
CA HIS A 59 -1.11 -4.17 0.33
C HIS A 59 -1.70 -5.49 -0.19
N ARG A 60 -1.94 -6.45 0.69
CA ARG A 60 -2.52 -7.77 0.35
C ARG A 60 -3.87 -7.63 -0.34
N GLN A 61 -4.79 -6.83 0.22
CA GLN A 61 -6.13 -6.63 -0.35
C GLN A 61 -6.07 -5.86 -1.68
N THR A 62 -5.16 -4.89 -1.81
CA THR A 62 -4.95 -4.17 -3.08
C THR A 62 -4.45 -5.13 -4.18
N GLU A 63 -3.49 -6.01 -3.88
CA GLU A 63 -3.02 -7.01 -4.84
C GLU A 63 -4.08 -8.08 -5.14
N GLN A 64 -4.99 -8.36 -4.20
CA GLN A 64 -6.14 -9.22 -4.47
C GLN A 64 -7.10 -8.55 -5.46
N HIS A 65 -7.49 -7.30 -5.22
CA HIS A 65 -8.33 -6.54 -6.15
C HIS A 65 -7.75 -6.47 -7.56
N LYS A 66 -6.43 -6.26 -7.70
CA LYS A 66 -5.79 -6.26 -9.02
C LYS A 66 -5.93 -7.60 -9.75
N ARG A 67 -5.72 -8.72 -9.04
CA ARG A 67 -5.84 -10.06 -9.60
C ARG A 67 -7.28 -10.36 -10.01
N ASP A 68 -8.24 -10.05 -9.14
CA ASP A 68 -9.66 -10.28 -9.39
C ASP A 68 -10.17 -9.43 -10.56
N LEU A 69 -9.81 -8.14 -10.60
CA LEU A 69 -10.16 -7.25 -11.71
C LEU A 69 -9.55 -7.71 -13.04
N ALA A 70 -8.30 -8.17 -13.04
CA ALA A 70 -7.67 -8.71 -14.24
C ALA A 70 -8.43 -9.94 -14.76
N TRP A 71 -8.73 -10.89 -13.87
CA TRP A 71 -9.47 -12.10 -14.20
C TRP A 71 -10.87 -11.78 -14.75
N GLU A 72 -11.62 -10.91 -14.07
CA GLU A 72 -12.96 -10.49 -14.48
C GLU A 72 -12.97 -9.77 -15.82
N ARG A 73 -11.97 -8.90 -16.06
CA ARG A 73 -11.85 -8.21 -17.34
C ARG A 73 -11.62 -9.20 -18.48
N ASP A 74 -10.71 -10.14 -18.29
CA ASP A 74 -10.34 -11.10 -19.32
C ASP A 74 -11.51 -12.07 -19.61
N ALA A 75 -12.24 -12.49 -18.57
CA ALA A 75 -13.48 -13.25 -18.72
C ALA A 75 -14.55 -12.46 -19.49
N LEU A 76 -14.81 -11.22 -19.10
CA LEU A 76 -15.79 -10.35 -19.76
C LEU A 76 -15.40 -10.06 -21.22
N ARG A 77 -14.11 -9.94 -21.53
CA ARG A 77 -13.64 -9.76 -22.91
C ARG A 77 -13.93 -10.99 -23.76
N ALA A 78 -13.80 -12.18 -23.20
CA ALA A 78 -14.12 -13.43 -23.91
C ALA A 78 -15.62 -13.57 -24.21
N GLU A 79 -16.49 -12.99 -23.39
CA GLU A 79 -17.95 -12.97 -23.60
C GLU A 79 -18.40 -12.02 -24.74
N HIS A 80 -17.55 -11.08 -25.16
CA HIS A 80 -17.85 -10.07 -26.18
C HIS A 80 -16.94 -10.19 -27.43
N PRO A 81 -16.94 -11.34 -28.15
CA PRO A 81 -16.12 -11.50 -29.35
C PRO A 81 -16.61 -10.56 -30.47
N GLY A 82 -15.72 -9.70 -30.96
CA GLY A 82 -16.04 -8.77 -32.04
C GLY A 82 -16.92 -7.56 -31.65
N ASP A 83 -17.21 -7.39 -30.36
CA ASP A 83 -18.00 -6.26 -29.82
C ASP A 83 -17.18 -5.45 -28.80
N PRO A 84 -16.17 -4.67 -29.24
CA PRO A 84 -15.32 -3.90 -28.35
C PRO A 84 -16.10 -2.81 -27.58
N GLU A 85 -17.16 -2.24 -28.18
CA GLU A 85 -17.96 -1.21 -27.53
C GLU A 85 -18.86 -1.78 -26.44
N GLY A 86 -19.50 -2.92 -26.69
CA GLY A 86 -20.29 -3.63 -25.69
C GLY A 86 -19.41 -4.09 -24.52
N PHE A 87 -18.23 -4.64 -24.81
CA PHE A 87 -17.24 -4.93 -23.79
C PHE A 87 -16.90 -3.68 -22.96
N ALA A 88 -16.58 -2.56 -23.61
CA ALA A 88 -16.20 -1.33 -22.91
C ALA A 88 -17.33 -0.76 -22.04
N ARG A 89 -18.59 -0.86 -22.47
CA ARG A 89 -19.75 -0.48 -21.65
C ARG A 89 -19.93 -1.43 -20.46
N ALA A 90 -19.88 -2.73 -20.71
CA ALA A 90 -20.04 -3.76 -19.68
C ALA A 90 -18.94 -3.69 -18.62
N TRP A 91 -17.68 -3.48 -19.03
CA TRP A 91 -16.54 -3.38 -18.14
C TRP A 91 -16.63 -2.16 -17.23
N ARG A 92 -16.92 -0.97 -17.79
CA ARG A 92 -17.14 0.23 -16.96
C ARG A 92 -18.28 0.02 -15.96
N ALA A 93 -19.40 -0.56 -16.39
CA ALA A 93 -20.51 -0.85 -15.49
C ALA A 93 -20.14 -1.86 -14.39
N ARG A 94 -19.27 -2.83 -14.70
CA ARG A 94 -18.76 -3.80 -13.71
C ARG A 94 -17.88 -3.12 -12.67
N VAL A 95 -16.89 -2.35 -13.11
CA VAL A 95 -15.97 -1.64 -12.21
C VAL A 95 -16.69 -0.63 -11.33
N GLN A 96 -17.71 0.05 -11.84
CA GLN A 96 -18.54 0.98 -11.05
C GLN A 96 -19.32 0.31 -9.90
N ARG A 97 -19.59 -1.00 -10.00
CA ARG A 97 -20.23 -1.79 -8.93
C ARG A 97 -19.23 -2.54 -8.06
N TRP A 98 -17.93 -2.44 -8.36
CA TRP A 98 -16.89 -3.13 -7.60
C TRP A 98 -16.76 -2.51 -6.21
N SER A 99 -16.84 -3.33 -5.17
CA SER A 99 -16.67 -2.84 -3.81
C SER A 99 -15.18 -2.82 -3.42
N PHE A 100 -14.72 -1.66 -2.98
CA PHE A 100 -13.43 -1.46 -2.31
C PHE A 100 -13.60 -1.16 -0.81
N ALA A 101 -14.80 -1.34 -0.26
CA ALA A 101 -15.17 -0.81 1.04
C ALA A 101 -14.26 -1.29 2.19
N GLU A 102 -13.91 -2.59 2.20
CA GLU A 102 -13.05 -3.17 3.23
C GLU A 102 -11.62 -2.61 3.16
N THR A 103 -11.01 -2.61 1.97
CA THR A 103 -9.68 -2.03 1.76
C THR A 103 -9.65 -0.54 2.10
N ASN A 104 -10.69 0.20 1.72
CA ASN A 104 -10.80 1.63 1.99
C ASN A 104 -11.01 1.91 3.48
N GLU A 105 -11.67 1.02 4.22
CA GLU A 105 -11.77 1.13 5.67
C GLU A 105 -10.42 0.94 6.35
N LEU A 106 -9.62 -0.02 5.90
CA LEU A 106 -8.24 -0.18 6.36
C LEU A 106 -7.38 1.07 6.05
N ILE A 107 -7.55 1.65 4.86
CA ILE A 107 -6.85 2.88 4.45
C ILE A 107 -7.26 4.05 5.33
N ARG A 108 -8.55 4.25 5.59
CA ARG A 108 -9.04 5.32 6.48
C ARG A 108 -8.49 5.15 7.88
N THR A 109 -8.63 3.95 8.44
CA THR A 109 -8.11 3.63 9.77
C THR A 109 -6.60 3.87 9.83
N HIS A 110 -5.85 3.44 8.80
CA HIS A 110 -4.42 3.72 8.66
C HIS A 110 -4.13 5.21 8.72
N ASN A 111 -4.80 6.00 7.89
CA ASN A 111 -4.58 7.44 7.82
C ASN A 111 -4.91 8.15 9.13
N GLU A 112 -5.92 7.69 9.88
CA GLU A 112 -6.29 8.25 11.18
C GLU A 112 -5.25 7.96 12.26
N TRP A 113 -4.83 6.69 12.39
CA TRP A 113 -4.02 6.25 13.52
C TRP A 113 -2.51 6.28 13.27
N TYR A 114 -2.06 6.21 12.01
CA TYR A 114 -0.63 6.21 11.67
C TYR A 114 0.16 7.34 12.34
N PRO A 115 -0.26 8.62 12.30
CA PRO A 115 0.53 9.68 12.90
C PRO A 115 0.65 9.54 14.42
N VAL A 116 -0.40 9.05 15.09
CA VAL A 116 -0.41 8.81 16.54
C VAL A 116 0.51 7.65 16.90
N GLU A 117 0.37 6.51 16.21
CA GLU A 117 1.18 5.31 16.45
C GLU A 117 2.67 5.53 16.13
N ARG A 118 2.97 6.44 15.20
CA ARG A 118 4.33 6.83 14.82
C ARG A 118 4.84 8.04 15.59
N GLN A 119 4.05 8.59 16.50
CA GLN A 119 4.36 9.79 17.29
C GLN A 119 4.87 10.93 16.41
N LEU A 120 4.20 11.16 15.26
CA LEU A 120 4.62 12.21 14.35
C LEU A 120 4.43 13.58 15.02
N PRO A 121 5.42 14.48 14.89
CA PRO A 121 5.24 15.87 15.27
C PRO A 121 4.06 16.50 14.53
N MET A 122 3.33 17.37 15.22
CA MET A 122 2.33 18.23 14.59
C MET A 122 2.99 19.55 14.22
N ASP A 123 2.73 20.04 13.01
CA ASP A 123 3.08 21.39 12.60
C ASP A 123 1.99 22.36 13.09
N PRO A 124 2.30 23.28 14.03
CA PRO A 124 1.31 24.18 14.60
C PRO A 124 0.77 25.21 13.60
N ARG A 125 1.49 25.47 12.49
CA ARG A 125 1.06 26.43 11.46
C ARG A 125 -0.02 25.85 10.57
N THR A 126 0.13 24.58 10.19
CA THR A 126 -0.82 23.85 9.32
C THR A 126 -1.88 23.10 10.12
N ARG A 127 -1.66 22.91 11.43
CA ARG A 127 -2.47 22.05 12.31
C ARG A 127 -2.59 20.62 11.80
N ASP A 128 -1.55 20.15 11.10
CA ASP A 128 -1.46 18.79 10.57
C ASP A 128 -0.15 18.13 10.99
N TYR A 129 -0.06 16.81 10.89
CA TYR A 129 1.15 16.05 11.15
C TYR A 129 2.21 16.27 10.06
N VAL A 130 3.48 16.25 10.46
CA VAL A 130 4.60 16.43 9.53
C VAL A 130 4.67 15.33 8.48
N LEU A 131 5.21 15.69 7.32
CA LEU A 131 5.46 14.75 6.22
C LEU A 131 6.48 13.68 6.61
N VAL A 132 6.30 12.46 6.08
CA VAL A 132 7.26 11.37 6.21
C VAL A 132 8.15 11.35 4.98
N ALA A 133 9.44 11.61 5.15
CA ALA A 133 10.41 11.68 4.05
C ALA A 133 9.97 12.63 2.92
N GLY A 134 9.40 13.78 3.29
CA GLY A 134 8.93 14.80 2.35
C GLY A 134 7.62 14.45 1.64
N ARG A 135 6.93 13.37 2.02
CA ARG A 135 5.65 12.95 1.43
C ARG A 135 4.56 12.80 2.49
N SER A 136 3.31 12.98 2.07
CA SER A 136 2.16 12.66 2.91
C SER A 136 2.22 11.18 3.28
N TYR A 137 1.94 10.87 4.55
CA TYR A 137 1.78 9.48 4.99
C TYR A 137 0.42 8.91 4.58
N ARG A 138 -0.54 9.78 4.22
CA ARG A 138 -1.90 9.37 3.87
C ARG A 138 -1.89 8.57 2.58
N ARG A 139 -2.59 7.45 2.60
CA ARG A 139 -2.86 6.58 1.46
C ARG A 139 -4.17 7.03 0.80
N GLU A 140 -4.21 7.02 -0.52
CA GLU A 140 -5.44 7.28 -1.28
C GLU A 140 -6.36 6.06 -1.23
N GLU A 141 -7.67 6.30 -1.10
CA GLU A 141 -8.68 5.25 -1.22
C GLU A 141 -8.73 4.70 -2.65
N LEU A 142 -9.08 3.42 -2.79
CA LEU A 142 -9.29 2.79 -4.08
C LEU A 142 -10.65 3.20 -4.65
N THR A 143 -10.68 3.56 -5.93
CA THR A 143 -11.89 4.02 -6.61
C THR A 143 -12.12 3.26 -7.93
N PRO A 144 -13.33 3.34 -8.52
CA PRO A 144 -13.56 2.85 -9.87
C PRO A 144 -12.57 3.44 -10.90
N GLU A 145 -12.21 4.71 -10.76
CA GLU A 145 -11.24 5.39 -11.64
C GLU A 145 -9.82 4.83 -11.46
N TRP A 146 -9.44 4.43 -10.24
CA TRP A 146 -8.20 3.70 -10.01
C TRP A 146 -8.18 2.38 -10.79
N ALA A 147 -9.27 1.60 -10.70
CA ALA A 147 -9.39 0.33 -11.40
C ALA A 147 -9.40 0.50 -12.93
N LEU A 148 -10.15 1.47 -13.47
CA LEU A 148 -10.21 1.75 -14.91
C LEU A 148 -8.88 2.25 -15.49
N ARG A 149 -8.06 2.93 -14.67
CA ARG A 149 -6.73 3.39 -15.08
C ARG A 149 -5.74 2.23 -15.20
N LEU A 150 -5.84 1.24 -14.31
CA LEU A 150 -5.00 0.03 -14.34
C LEU A 150 -5.49 -0.98 -15.39
N PHE A 151 -6.81 -1.07 -15.54
CA PHE A 151 -7.48 -2.04 -16.40
C PHE A 151 -8.45 -1.30 -17.33
N PRO A 152 -7.93 -0.69 -18.42
CA PRO A 152 -8.79 -0.07 -19.42
C PRO A 152 -9.58 -1.13 -20.20
N ALA A 153 -10.68 -0.70 -20.82
CA ALA A 153 -11.39 -1.51 -21.82
C ALA A 153 -10.54 -1.66 -23.09
#